data_AF-A0A7L0NM15-F1
#
_entry.id   AF-A0A7L0NM15-F1
#
_cell.length_a   1.000
_cell.length_b   1.000
_cell.length_c   1.000
_cell.angle_alpha   90.00
_cell.angle_beta   90.00
_cell.angle_gamma   90.00
#
_symmetry.space_group_name_H-M   'P 1'
#
loop_
_entity.id
_entity.type
_entity.pdbx_description
1 polymer ?
#
loop_
_entity_poly.entity_id
_entity_poly.type
_entity_poly.pdbx_seq_one_letter_code
_entity_poly.pdbx_strand_id
1 'polypeptide(L)'
;LSRSLSRLLLLALGALALLALPGPVQAGPPPGPREQLVAAAPRWSWRNVSCPACRVLFGALDLALQLEPNVARVGRMASRLCQDMRLARPPVCRQAVQLFQHDVVAAWARSVLRPPEACGLLLGPRCGHWDILGDWNLSLPAAPKPPVRPPVPPPPTAPTARILFLTDLHWDRRYTPGSAASCPDPLCCRGDPHDGPGAAGFWGTYGKCDLPLHTIDALLARLPNATGHAGSSTGDGAGNTSDGTGAFAAAYWT
;
A
#
# COMPACT_ATOMS: atom_id res chain seq x y z
N LEU A 1 -18.42 -7.07 59.75
CA LEU A 1 -18.64 -6.53 58.39
C LEU A 1 -18.15 -7.42 57.22
N SER A 2 -17.48 -8.56 57.44
CA SER A 2 -16.82 -9.32 56.35
C SER A 2 -17.73 -10.27 55.54
N ARG A 3 -18.84 -10.79 56.10
CA ARG A 3 -19.68 -11.79 55.39
C ARG A 3 -20.74 -11.21 54.46
N SER A 4 -21.16 -9.95 54.68
CA SER A 4 -22.17 -9.28 53.83
C SER A 4 -21.55 -8.71 52.55
N LEU A 5 -20.31 -8.21 52.61
CA LEU A 5 -19.57 -7.75 51.43
C LEU A 5 -19.23 -8.89 50.45
N SER A 6 -18.92 -10.09 50.96
CA SER A 6 -18.64 -11.25 50.11
C SER A 6 -19.88 -11.72 49.33
N ARG A 7 -21.08 -11.65 49.94
CA ARG A 7 -22.34 -11.98 49.26
C ARG A 7 -22.73 -10.93 48.22
N LEU A 8 -22.52 -9.63 48.50
CA LEU A 8 -22.74 -8.58 47.50
C LEU A 8 -21.74 -8.68 46.33
N LEU A 9 -20.48 -9.04 46.58
CA LEU A 9 -19.48 -9.20 45.52
C LEU A 9 -19.78 -10.40 44.62
N LEU A 10 -20.26 -11.51 45.18
CA LEU A 10 -20.67 -12.69 44.41
C LEU A 10 -21.95 -12.45 43.60
N LEU A 11 -22.91 -11.69 44.15
CA LEU A 11 -24.11 -11.27 43.42
C LEU A 11 -23.77 -10.27 42.30
N ALA A 12 -22.83 -9.35 42.52
CA ALA A 12 -22.36 -8.41 41.50
C ALA A 12 -21.59 -9.12 40.38
N LEU A 13 -20.75 -10.11 40.70
CA LEU A 13 -20.04 -10.93 39.71
C LEU A 13 -21.00 -11.84 38.92
N GLY A 14 -22.05 -12.38 39.56
CA GLY A 14 -23.11 -13.13 38.89
C GLY A 14 -23.95 -12.27 37.94
N ALA A 15 -24.23 -11.02 38.30
CA ALA A 15 -24.95 -10.07 37.44
C ALA A 15 -24.13 -9.61 36.24
N LEU A 16 -22.80 -9.47 36.37
CA LEU A 16 -21.92 -9.20 35.23
C LEU A 16 -21.79 -10.37 34.26
N ALA A 17 -21.89 -11.62 34.74
CA ALA A 17 -21.85 -12.80 33.88
C ALA A 17 -23.12 -12.97 33.02
N LEU A 18 -24.27 -12.44 33.48
CA LEU A 18 -25.53 -12.45 32.71
C LEU A 18 -25.62 -11.34 31.65
N LEU A 19 -24.75 -10.32 31.70
CA LEU A 19 -24.60 -9.29 30.67
C LEU A 19 -23.59 -9.68 29.58
N ALA A 20 -22.91 -10.82 29.72
CA ALA A 20 -21.87 -11.31 28.81
C ALA A 20 -22.34 -12.47 27.91
N LEU A 21 -23.64 -12.56 27.63
CA LEU A 21 -24.14 -13.43 26.56
C LEU A 21 -24.00 -12.68 25.22
N PRO A 22 -23.16 -13.14 24.28
CA PRO A 22 -23.16 -12.59 22.94
C PRO A 22 -24.46 -13.02 22.27
N GLY A 23 -25.37 -12.07 22.07
CA GLY A 23 -26.47 -12.24 21.13
C GLY A 23 -25.92 -12.59 19.74
N PRO A 24 -26.71 -13.23 18.87
CA PRO A 24 -26.23 -13.65 17.56
C PRO A 24 -25.80 -12.41 16.77
N VAL A 25 -24.49 -12.25 16.60
CA VAL A 25 -23.91 -11.30 15.66
C VAL A 25 -24.22 -11.86 14.28
N GLN A 26 -25.24 -11.28 13.65
CA GLN A 26 -25.51 -11.50 12.26
C GLN A 26 -24.33 -10.91 11.49
N ALA A 27 -23.42 -11.78 11.05
CA ALA A 27 -22.27 -11.42 10.25
C ALA A 27 -22.74 -11.01 8.85
N GLY A 28 -23.26 -9.78 8.74
CA GLY A 28 -23.23 -9.04 7.49
C GLY A 28 -21.77 -8.71 7.14
N PRO A 29 -21.46 -8.50 5.84
CA PRO A 29 -20.14 -7.99 5.46
C PRO A 29 -19.87 -6.69 6.23
N PRO A 30 -18.60 -6.44 6.63
CA PRO A 30 -18.26 -5.19 7.30
C PRO A 30 -18.72 -4.02 6.43
N PRO A 31 -19.34 -2.98 7.02
CA PRO A 31 -19.78 -1.81 6.27
C PRO A 31 -18.62 -1.28 5.44
N GLY A 32 -18.89 -0.90 4.20
CA GLY A 32 -17.88 -0.42 3.27
C GLY A 32 -17.15 0.82 3.81
N PRO A 33 -15.98 1.19 3.27
CA PRO A 33 -15.22 2.37 3.72
C PRO A 33 -16.09 3.64 3.76
N ARG A 34 -17.04 3.77 2.83
CA ARG A 34 -18.04 4.84 2.79
C ARG A 34 -18.94 4.87 4.02
N GLU A 35 -19.47 3.73 4.42
CA GLU A 35 -20.37 3.60 5.58
C GLU A 35 -19.61 3.84 6.89
N GLN A 36 -18.34 3.40 6.96
CA GLN A 36 -17.47 3.68 8.10
C GLN A 36 -17.06 5.16 8.19
N LEU A 37 -16.73 5.80 7.06
CA LEU A 37 -16.45 7.24 6.99
C LEU A 37 -17.67 8.09 7.35
N VAL A 38 -18.87 7.70 6.88
CA VAL A 38 -20.12 8.39 7.23
C VAL A 38 -20.52 8.14 8.69
N ALA A 39 -20.27 6.95 9.24
CA ALA A 39 -20.53 6.64 10.64
C ALA A 39 -19.53 7.29 11.61
N ALA A 40 -18.26 7.42 11.21
CA ALA A 40 -17.20 8.07 11.98
C ALA A 40 -17.15 9.59 11.76
N ALA A 41 -17.83 10.11 10.74
CA ALA A 41 -17.95 11.54 10.52
C ALA A 41 -18.61 12.17 11.76
N PRO A 42 -17.95 13.13 12.45
CA PRO A 42 -18.58 13.85 13.54
C PRO A 42 -19.91 14.42 13.03
N ARG A 43 -21.01 14.20 13.77
CA ARG A 43 -22.32 14.84 13.53
C ARG A 43 -22.23 16.33 13.86
N TRP A 44 -21.36 17.03 13.15
CA TRP A 44 -21.22 18.46 13.21
C TRP A 44 -22.47 19.03 12.53
N SER A 45 -23.35 19.67 13.29
CA SER A 45 -24.60 20.24 12.78
C SER A 45 -24.29 21.47 11.92
N TRP A 46 -23.88 21.26 10.66
CA TRP A 46 -23.71 22.31 9.65
C TRP A 46 -25.05 22.82 9.07
N ARG A 47 -26.18 22.56 9.75
CA ARG A 47 -27.53 22.88 9.26
C ARG A 47 -27.78 24.37 9.01
N ASN A 48 -26.96 25.24 9.62
CA ASN A 48 -27.08 26.70 9.51
C ASN A 48 -26.14 27.32 8.48
N VAL A 49 -25.26 26.54 7.85
CA VAL A 49 -24.37 27.07 6.81
C VAL A 49 -25.07 26.97 5.46
N SER A 50 -25.23 28.11 4.80
CA SER A 50 -25.84 28.17 3.48
C SER A 50 -24.93 27.55 2.44
N CYS A 51 -25.52 26.99 1.37
CA CYS A 51 -24.75 26.42 0.28
C CYS A 51 -23.74 27.42 -0.36
N PRO A 52 -24.11 28.70 -0.60
CA PRO A 52 -23.15 29.70 -1.07
C PRO A 52 -21.99 29.91 -0.09
N ALA A 53 -22.26 29.97 1.22
CA ALA A 53 -21.22 30.13 2.23
C ALA A 53 -20.23 28.95 2.23
N CYS A 54 -20.73 27.72 2.10
CA CYS A 54 -19.88 26.54 1.97
C CYS A 54 -18.99 26.61 0.73
N ARG A 55 -19.56 26.95 -0.44
CA ARG A 55 -18.80 27.02 -1.69
C ARG A 55 -17.74 28.12 -1.67
N VAL A 56 -18.05 29.28 -1.07
CA VAL A 56 -17.07 30.37 -0.89
C VAL A 56 -15.93 29.92 0.02
N LEU A 57 -16.25 29.26 1.15
CA LEU A 57 -15.24 28.77 2.08
C LEU A 57 -14.28 27.77 1.41
N PHE A 58 -14.81 26.73 0.78
CA PHE A 58 -13.98 25.71 0.13
C PHE A 58 -13.29 26.24 -1.13
N GLY A 59 -13.89 27.20 -1.84
CA GLY A 59 -13.24 27.86 -2.97
C GLY A 59 -12.05 28.72 -2.54
N ALA A 60 -12.18 29.45 -1.43
CA ALA A 60 -11.07 30.20 -0.84
C ALA A 60 -9.96 29.26 -0.32
N LEU A 61 -10.34 28.13 0.28
CA LEU A 61 -9.40 27.11 0.73
C LEU A 61 -8.62 26.48 -0.43
N ASP A 62 -9.31 26.10 -1.51
CA ASP A 62 -8.67 25.58 -2.72
C ASP A 62 -7.63 26.57 -3.28
N LEU A 63 -8.02 27.84 -3.45
CA LEU A 63 -7.10 28.88 -3.90
C LEU A 63 -5.91 29.05 -2.95
N ALA A 64 -6.14 29.03 -1.63
CA ALA A 64 -5.07 29.15 -0.65
C ALA A 64 -4.09 27.96 -0.74
N LEU A 65 -4.58 26.75 -0.98
CA LEU A 65 -3.75 25.54 -1.08
C LEU A 65 -2.99 25.43 -2.42
N GLN A 66 -3.32 26.25 -3.41
CA GLN A 66 -2.51 26.39 -4.64
C GLN A 66 -1.26 27.27 -4.43
N LEU A 67 -1.16 27.99 -3.31
CA LEU A 67 0.01 28.80 -3.00
C LEU A 67 1.09 27.97 -2.28
N GLU A 68 2.25 27.87 -2.91
CA GLU A 68 3.48 27.23 -2.38
C GLU A 68 3.77 27.48 -0.88
N PRO A 69 3.73 28.72 -0.35
CA PRO A 69 3.98 28.96 1.08
C PRO A 69 2.97 28.28 2.01
N ASN A 70 1.73 28.07 1.55
CA ASN A 70 0.68 27.40 2.31
C ASN A 70 0.86 25.88 2.27
N VAL A 71 1.24 25.31 1.11
CA VAL A 71 1.63 23.89 1.00
C VAL A 71 2.78 23.58 1.95
N ALA A 72 3.84 24.41 1.94
CA ALA A 72 4.97 24.25 2.84
C ALA A 72 4.58 24.37 4.32
N ARG A 73 3.58 25.20 4.66
CA ARG A 73 3.03 25.30 6.02
C ARG A 73 2.32 24.01 6.44
N VAL A 74 1.49 23.45 5.57
CA VAL A 74 0.83 22.15 5.80
C VAL A 74 1.88 21.06 5.98
N GLY A 75 2.89 21.01 5.11
CA GLY A 75 3.99 20.05 5.23
C GLY A 75 4.76 20.16 6.55
N ARG A 76 5.06 21.38 7.03
CA ARG A 76 5.69 21.56 8.36
C ARG A 76 4.82 21.03 9.49
N MET A 77 3.50 21.25 9.45
CA MET A 77 2.58 20.73 10.46
C MET A 77 2.50 19.20 10.42
N ALA A 78 2.36 18.61 9.22
CA ALA A 78 2.34 17.16 9.04
C ALA A 78 3.66 16.51 9.52
N SER A 79 4.80 17.13 9.24
CA SER A 79 6.11 16.64 9.69
C SER A 79 6.26 16.70 11.21
N ARG A 80 5.73 17.73 11.88
CA ARG A 80 5.70 17.82 13.35
C ARG A 80 4.82 16.73 13.94
N LEU A 81 3.60 16.59 13.42
CA LEU A 81 2.66 15.55 13.86
C LEU A 81 3.26 14.14 13.71
N CYS A 82 3.96 13.87 12.59
CA CYS A 82 4.68 12.61 12.38
C CYS A 82 5.73 12.33 13.47
N GLN A 83 6.46 13.38 13.90
CA GLN A 83 7.48 13.28 14.94
C GLN A 83 6.87 13.10 16.33
N ASP A 84 5.82 13.88 16.65
CA ASP A 84 5.15 13.85 17.96
C ASP A 84 4.46 12.50 18.20
N MET A 85 3.85 11.92 17.16
CA MET A 85 3.26 10.59 17.19
C MET A 85 4.29 9.46 17.05
N ARG A 86 5.58 9.78 16.90
CA ARG A 86 6.69 8.82 16.76
C ARG A 86 6.49 7.80 15.62
N LEU A 87 5.93 8.24 14.49
CA LEU A 87 5.69 7.36 13.34
C LEU A 87 6.99 6.91 12.65
N ALA A 88 7.99 7.78 12.61
CA ALA A 88 9.31 7.51 12.07
C ALA A 88 10.35 8.44 12.73
N ARG A 89 11.64 8.22 12.44
CA ARG A 89 12.68 9.15 12.88
C ARG A 89 12.47 10.55 12.29
N PRO A 90 12.91 11.62 12.99
CA PRO A 90 12.74 13.00 12.53
C PRO A 90 13.22 13.29 11.10
N PRO A 91 14.38 12.77 10.63
CA PRO A 91 14.80 12.97 9.25
C PRO A 91 13.84 12.32 8.23
N VAL A 92 13.33 11.13 8.53
CA VAL A 92 12.39 10.41 7.67
C VAL A 92 11.06 11.16 7.60
N CYS A 93 10.51 11.59 8.73
CA CYS A 93 9.29 12.42 8.77
C CYS A 93 9.45 13.72 7.95
N ARG A 94 10.61 14.37 8.01
CA ARG A 94 10.86 15.60 7.22
C ARG A 94 10.96 15.29 5.73
N GLN A 95 11.79 14.34 5.34
CA GLN A 95 12.06 14.03 3.94
C GLN A 95 10.84 13.44 3.24
N ALA A 96 10.12 12.52 3.89
CA ALA A 96 8.90 11.94 3.33
C ALA A 96 7.84 13.03 3.10
N VAL A 97 7.58 13.89 4.08
CA VAL A 97 6.61 14.96 3.91
C VAL A 97 7.08 15.99 2.87
N GLN A 98 8.35 16.35 2.86
CA GLN A 98 8.90 17.25 1.84
C GLN A 98 8.71 16.71 0.42
N LEU A 99 8.87 15.39 0.24
CA LEU A 99 8.70 14.72 -1.03
C LEU A 99 7.23 14.71 -1.48
N PHE A 100 6.29 14.38 -0.58
CA PHE A 100 4.89 14.14 -0.93
C PHE A 100 3.94 15.34 -0.76
N GLN A 101 4.34 16.40 -0.06
CA GLN A 101 3.43 17.49 0.33
C GLN A 101 2.69 18.13 -0.86
N HIS A 102 3.36 18.34 -2.00
CA HIS A 102 2.72 18.99 -3.16
C HIS A 102 1.65 18.08 -3.76
N ASP A 103 1.97 16.82 -4.02
CA ASP A 103 1.04 15.87 -4.64
C ASP A 103 -0.14 15.55 -3.73
N VAL A 104 0.10 15.33 -2.43
CA VAL A 104 -0.96 15.02 -1.47
C VAL A 104 -1.89 16.22 -1.28
N VAL A 105 -1.35 17.43 -1.11
CA VAL A 105 -2.18 18.64 -0.96
C VAL A 105 -2.96 18.91 -2.24
N ALA A 106 -2.34 18.77 -3.41
CA ALA A 106 -3.02 18.94 -4.69
C ALA A 106 -4.12 17.89 -4.89
N ALA A 107 -3.87 16.62 -4.55
CA ALA A 107 -4.86 15.56 -4.62
C ALA A 107 -6.07 15.88 -3.72
N TRP A 108 -5.85 16.33 -2.49
CA TRP A 108 -6.92 16.74 -1.57
C TRP A 108 -7.69 17.97 -2.09
N ALA A 109 -6.99 19.01 -2.52
CA ALA A 109 -7.58 20.22 -3.09
C ALA A 109 -8.48 19.92 -4.29
N ARG A 110 -8.01 19.01 -5.16
CA ARG A 110 -8.73 18.61 -6.38
C ARG A 110 -9.76 17.50 -6.18
N SER A 111 -9.88 16.94 -4.98
CA SER A 111 -10.88 15.91 -4.65
C SER A 111 -11.67 16.31 -3.40
N VAL A 112 -11.29 15.84 -2.22
CA VAL A 112 -12.03 15.97 -0.95
C VAL A 112 -12.40 17.41 -0.61
N LEU A 113 -11.50 18.36 -0.87
CA LEU A 113 -11.69 19.78 -0.55
C LEU A 113 -12.33 20.57 -1.69
N ARG A 114 -12.60 19.94 -2.83
CA ARG A 114 -13.24 20.60 -3.97
C ARG A 114 -14.65 21.05 -3.55
N PRO A 115 -15.07 22.30 -3.84
CA PRO A 115 -16.33 22.84 -3.32
C PRO A 115 -17.58 21.97 -3.53
N PRO A 116 -17.90 21.45 -4.74
CA PRO A 116 -19.02 20.53 -4.94
C PRO A 116 -18.91 19.22 -4.14
N GLU A 117 -17.71 18.66 -3.94
CA GLU A 117 -17.49 17.44 -3.16
C GLU A 117 -17.76 17.71 -1.68
N ALA A 118 -16.98 18.62 -1.10
CA ALA A 118 -17.04 18.94 0.33
C ALA A 118 -18.44 19.43 0.74
N CYS A 119 -19.05 20.31 -0.06
CA CYS A 119 -20.38 20.82 0.25
C CYS A 119 -21.50 19.80 -0.04
N GLY A 120 -21.32 18.90 -1.01
CA GLY A 120 -22.20 17.77 -1.23
C GLY A 120 -22.22 16.80 -0.04
N LEU A 121 -21.05 16.54 0.54
CA LEU A 121 -20.90 15.71 1.74
C LEU A 121 -21.50 16.39 2.99
N LEU A 122 -21.24 17.67 3.21
CA LEU A 122 -21.64 18.38 4.43
C LEU A 122 -23.10 18.83 4.45
N LEU A 123 -23.61 19.32 3.32
CA LEU A 123 -24.94 19.95 3.21
C LEU A 123 -25.93 19.13 2.36
N GLY A 124 -25.47 18.02 1.79
CA GLY A 124 -26.28 17.09 1.01
C GLY A 124 -26.36 17.41 -0.49
N PRO A 125 -27.11 16.59 -1.25
CA PRO A 125 -27.07 16.55 -2.71
C PRO A 125 -27.58 17.83 -3.40
N ARG A 126 -28.27 18.70 -2.65
CA ARG A 126 -28.72 20.00 -3.17
C ARG A 126 -27.59 21.04 -3.27
N CYS A 127 -26.48 20.83 -2.56
CA CYS A 127 -25.35 21.77 -2.58
C CYS A 127 -24.12 21.26 -3.36
N GLY A 128 -24.08 19.97 -3.68
CA GLY A 128 -23.01 19.35 -4.43
C GLY A 128 -23.21 17.85 -4.60
N HIS A 129 -22.19 17.16 -5.08
CA HIS A 129 -22.20 15.71 -5.28
C HIS A 129 -20.92 15.16 -4.66
N TRP A 130 -21.05 14.15 -3.81
CA TRP A 130 -19.91 13.45 -3.22
C TRP A 130 -19.82 12.05 -3.85
N ASP A 131 -18.80 11.82 -4.66
CA ASP A 131 -18.57 10.56 -5.36
C ASP A 131 -17.16 9.99 -5.17
N ILE A 132 -16.37 10.55 -4.25
CA ILE A 132 -15.04 10.02 -3.92
C ILE A 132 -15.18 8.57 -3.45
N LEU A 133 -14.54 7.67 -4.19
CA LEU A 133 -14.61 6.21 -4.02
C LEU A 133 -16.04 5.65 -4.17
N GLY A 134 -16.88 6.30 -4.99
CA GLY A 134 -18.20 5.84 -5.34
C GLY A 134 -18.18 4.59 -6.22
N ASP A 135 -19.27 3.84 -6.18
CA ASP A 135 -19.45 2.66 -7.01
C ASP A 135 -19.46 3.05 -8.50
N TRP A 136 -18.76 2.27 -9.31
CA TRP A 136 -18.74 2.42 -10.76
C TRP A 136 -18.93 1.05 -11.41
N ASN A 137 -19.57 1.04 -12.58
CA ASN A 137 -19.84 -0.19 -13.32
C ASN A 137 -19.17 -0.12 -14.70
N LEU A 138 -18.66 -1.26 -15.16
CA LEU A 138 -18.16 -1.43 -16.52
C LEU A 138 -19.21 -2.13 -17.39
N SER A 139 -19.65 -1.46 -18.45
CA SER A 139 -20.52 -2.09 -19.44
C SER A 139 -19.71 -3.00 -20.34
N LEU A 140 -20.05 -4.29 -20.34
CA LEU A 140 -19.47 -5.26 -21.26
C LEU A 140 -20.15 -5.16 -22.64
N PRO A 141 -19.46 -5.56 -23.73
CA PRO A 141 -20.08 -5.65 -25.04
C PRO A 141 -21.32 -6.55 -25.01
N ALA A 142 -22.33 -6.21 -25.82
CA ALA A 142 -23.58 -6.97 -25.91
C ALA A 142 -23.41 -8.38 -26.53
N ALA A 143 -22.21 -8.70 -27.04
CA ALA A 143 -21.90 -10.01 -27.56
C ALA A 143 -22.09 -11.08 -26.47
N PRO A 144 -22.78 -12.20 -26.77
CA PRO A 144 -23.02 -13.24 -25.79
C PRO A 144 -21.69 -13.86 -25.34
N LYS A 145 -21.56 -14.10 -24.02
CA LYS A 145 -20.41 -14.79 -23.45
C LYS A 145 -20.28 -16.18 -24.12
N PRO A 146 -19.12 -16.52 -24.71
CA PRO A 146 -18.91 -17.86 -25.25
C PRO A 146 -19.12 -18.94 -24.17
N PRO A 147 -19.56 -20.15 -24.55
CA PRO A 147 -19.70 -21.24 -23.60
C PRO A 147 -18.36 -21.53 -22.93
N VAL A 148 -18.38 -21.70 -21.61
CA VAL A 148 -17.17 -21.99 -20.83
C VAL A 148 -16.66 -23.38 -21.24
N ARG A 149 -15.45 -23.43 -21.79
CA ARG A 149 -14.75 -24.68 -22.11
C ARG A 149 -13.55 -24.80 -21.18
N PRO A 150 -13.51 -25.80 -20.29
CA PRO A 150 -12.34 -26.00 -19.43
C PRO A 150 -11.11 -26.32 -20.30
N PRO A 151 -9.90 -25.91 -19.88
CA PRO A 151 -8.68 -26.32 -20.56
C PRO A 151 -8.57 -27.85 -20.61
N VAL A 152 -8.28 -28.39 -21.80
CA VAL A 152 -8.02 -29.82 -21.99
C VAL A 152 -6.55 -30.08 -21.67
N PRO A 153 -6.20 -31.11 -20.88
CA PRO A 153 -4.81 -31.47 -20.65
C PRO A 153 -4.06 -31.67 -21.98
N PRO A 154 -2.84 -31.13 -22.11
CA PRO A 154 -2.06 -31.31 -23.32
C PRO A 154 -1.73 -32.79 -23.55
N PRO A 155 -1.64 -33.26 -24.81
CA PRO A 155 -1.16 -34.61 -25.10
C PRO A 155 0.28 -34.80 -24.60
N PRO A 156 0.74 -36.04 -24.34
CA PRO A 156 2.08 -36.30 -23.80
C PRO A 156 3.25 -35.73 -24.63
N THR A 157 3.02 -35.47 -25.93
CA THR A 157 4.01 -34.94 -26.87
C THR A 157 3.86 -33.43 -27.12
N ALA A 158 3.00 -32.74 -26.39
CA ALA A 158 2.81 -31.30 -26.58
C ALA A 158 4.08 -30.53 -26.20
N PRO A 159 4.49 -29.52 -26.99
CA PRO A 159 5.61 -28.68 -26.63
C PRO A 159 5.29 -27.87 -25.36
N THR A 160 6.29 -27.72 -24.50
CA THR A 160 6.18 -26.91 -23.28
C THR A 160 7.00 -25.64 -23.40
N ALA A 161 6.41 -24.50 -23.07
CA ALA A 161 7.16 -23.25 -22.92
C ALA A 161 7.67 -23.13 -21.48
N ARG A 162 8.90 -22.62 -21.32
CA ARG A 162 9.48 -22.25 -20.02
C ARG A 162 9.52 -20.73 -19.91
N ILE A 163 8.86 -20.18 -18.90
CA ILE A 163 8.77 -18.73 -18.68
C ILE A 163 9.51 -18.41 -17.38
N LEU A 164 10.46 -17.47 -17.46
CA LEU A 164 11.11 -16.92 -16.28
C LEU A 164 10.28 -15.74 -15.78
N PHE A 165 9.94 -15.77 -14.49
CA PHE A 165 9.21 -14.70 -13.82
C PHE A 165 10.06 -14.13 -12.69
N LEU A 166 10.45 -12.87 -12.83
CA LEU A 166 11.19 -12.12 -11.82
C LEU A 166 10.31 -10.97 -11.32
N THR A 167 10.25 -10.81 -10.01
CA THR A 167 9.42 -9.79 -9.34
C THR A 167 10.16 -9.31 -8.10
N ASP A 168 9.85 -8.08 -7.68
CA ASP A 168 10.28 -7.52 -6.39
C ASP A 168 11.80 -7.61 -6.14
N LEU A 169 12.61 -7.37 -7.18
CA LEU A 169 14.07 -7.42 -7.07
C LEU A 169 14.62 -6.41 -6.05
N HIS A 170 13.91 -5.30 -5.83
CA HIS A 170 14.23 -4.25 -4.86
C HIS A 170 15.73 -3.97 -4.74
N TRP A 171 16.31 -3.41 -5.81
CA TRP A 171 17.72 -3.03 -5.80
C TRP A 171 17.95 -1.80 -4.91
N ASP A 172 18.76 -1.99 -3.88
CA ASP A 172 19.24 -0.90 -3.04
C ASP A 172 20.67 -0.49 -3.39
N ARG A 173 20.77 0.66 -4.06
CA ARG A 173 22.05 1.30 -4.41
C ARG A 173 22.92 1.65 -3.19
N ARG A 174 22.34 1.72 -2.00
CA ARG A 174 23.03 2.08 -0.75
C ARG A 174 23.26 0.88 0.16
N TYR A 175 22.90 -0.33 -0.26
CA TYR A 175 23.14 -1.52 0.54
C TYR A 175 24.63 -1.63 0.85
N THR A 176 24.98 -1.72 2.13
CA THR A 176 26.36 -1.73 2.60
C THR A 176 26.56 -2.96 3.51
N PRO A 177 27.28 -4.01 3.05
CA PRO A 177 27.62 -5.14 3.91
C PRO A 177 28.32 -4.68 5.18
N GLY A 178 28.00 -5.31 6.30
CA GLY A 178 28.52 -4.95 7.62
C GLY A 178 27.75 -3.84 8.33
N SER A 179 26.85 -3.11 7.67
CA SER A 179 26.02 -2.07 8.31
C SER A 179 24.92 -2.66 9.19
N ALA A 180 24.23 -1.85 9.99
CA ALA A 180 23.19 -2.34 10.89
C ALA A 180 21.97 -2.89 10.12
N ALA A 181 21.64 -4.17 10.31
CA ALA A 181 20.43 -4.78 9.74
C ALA A 181 19.16 -4.46 10.54
N SER A 182 19.32 -4.17 11.84
CA SER A 182 18.24 -3.70 12.71
C SER A 182 18.47 -2.23 13.05
N CYS A 183 17.67 -1.36 12.45
CA CYS A 183 17.72 0.08 12.62
C CYS A 183 16.30 0.62 12.86
N PRO A 184 16.13 1.85 13.37
CA PRO A 184 14.81 2.45 13.60
C PRO A 184 14.11 2.98 12.32
N ASP A 185 14.79 2.98 11.16
CA ASP A 185 14.22 3.44 9.89
C ASP A 185 13.35 2.39 9.21
N PRO A 186 12.50 2.77 8.24
CA PRO A 186 11.72 1.80 7.45
C PRO A 186 12.58 0.83 6.62
N LEU A 187 13.82 1.20 6.29
CA LEU A 187 14.76 0.37 5.52
C LEU A 187 16.17 0.52 6.08
N CYS A 188 16.83 -0.61 6.35
CA CYS A 188 18.15 -0.74 6.98
C CYS A 188 19.19 -1.30 6.01
N CYS A 189 20.31 -1.85 6.54
CA CYS A 189 21.43 -2.37 5.76
C CYS A 189 22.13 -1.32 4.89
N ARG A 190 22.16 -0.07 5.37
CA ARG A 190 22.80 1.08 4.72
C ARG A 190 23.70 1.82 5.71
N GLY A 191 24.73 2.48 5.19
CA GLY A 191 25.54 3.42 5.96
C GLY A 191 26.70 2.74 6.69
N ASP A 192 27.05 3.28 7.85
CA ASP A 192 28.29 2.93 8.54
C ASP A 192 28.33 1.47 9.02
N PRO A 193 29.53 0.88 9.14
CA PRO A 193 29.71 -0.43 9.74
C PRO A 193 29.10 -0.51 11.14
N HIS A 194 28.52 -1.66 11.45
CA HIS A 194 27.96 -1.95 12.76
C HIS A 194 28.84 -2.96 13.49
N ASP A 195 29.44 -2.51 14.59
CA ASP A 195 30.22 -3.36 15.48
C ASP A 195 29.28 -4.16 16.38
N GLY A 196 28.95 -5.39 15.99
CA GLY A 196 28.14 -6.28 16.80
C GLY A 196 27.35 -7.34 16.02
N PRO A 197 26.63 -8.22 16.74
CA PRO A 197 25.70 -9.14 16.09
C PRO A 197 24.58 -8.36 15.38
N GLY A 198 24.15 -8.86 14.22
CA GLY A 198 23.11 -8.18 13.41
C GLY A 198 23.68 -7.21 12.35
N ALA A 199 24.95 -7.37 11.99
CA ALA A 199 25.52 -6.75 10.81
C ALA A 199 24.94 -7.35 9.52
N ALA A 200 24.77 -6.51 8.50
CA ALA A 200 24.21 -6.89 7.22
C ALA A 200 25.16 -7.85 6.48
N GLY A 201 24.63 -8.97 5.99
CA GLY A 201 25.37 -9.95 5.22
C GLY A 201 25.81 -9.41 3.86
N PHE A 202 26.80 -10.05 3.25
CA PHE A 202 27.27 -9.67 1.92
C PHE A 202 26.17 -9.81 0.87
N TRP A 203 25.50 -10.96 0.78
CA TRP A 203 24.49 -11.25 -0.24
C TRP A 203 23.07 -10.72 0.06
N GLY A 204 22.88 -10.04 1.19
CA GLY A 204 21.56 -9.70 1.72
C GLY A 204 21.44 -10.11 3.18
N THR A 205 20.35 -9.69 3.81
CA THR A 205 20.08 -9.96 5.22
C THR A 205 18.59 -10.17 5.47
N TYR A 206 18.25 -11.13 6.33
CA TYR A 206 16.88 -11.29 6.80
C TYR A 206 16.52 -10.13 7.74
N GLY A 207 15.77 -9.17 7.22
CA GLY A 207 15.35 -7.96 7.94
C GLY A 207 14.59 -7.02 7.02
N LYS A 208 14.39 -5.78 7.47
CA LYS A 208 13.86 -4.70 6.63
C LYS A 208 14.98 -4.12 5.77
N CYS A 209 15.47 -4.93 4.84
CA CYS A 209 16.55 -4.61 3.93
C CYS A 209 16.22 -5.07 2.53
N ASP A 210 16.66 -4.29 1.56
CA ASP A 210 16.58 -4.57 0.13
C ASP A 210 17.86 -5.28 -0.36
N LEU A 211 17.95 -5.61 -1.65
CA LEU A 211 19.06 -6.38 -2.19
C LEU A 211 20.21 -5.50 -2.71
N PRO A 212 21.48 -5.90 -2.46
CA PRO A 212 22.61 -5.30 -3.18
C PRO A 212 22.67 -5.79 -4.63
N LEU A 213 23.30 -4.99 -5.50
CA LEU A 213 23.39 -5.28 -6.93
C LEU A 213 24.02 -6.64 -7.22
N HIS A 214 25.09 -6.99 -6.50
CA HIS A 214 25.82 -8.24 -6.76
C HIS A 214 24.98 -9.50 -6.49
N THR A 215 23.94 -9.43 -5.64
CA THR A 215 22.99 -10.53 -5.47
C THR A 215 22.10 -10.69 -6.69
N ILE A 216 21.64 -9.58 -7.26
CA ILE A 216 20.85 -9.58 -8.50
C ILE A 216 21.72 -10.08 -9.67
N ASP A 217 22.95 -9.60 -9.78
CA ASP A 217 23.90 -10.07 -10.80
C ASP A 217 24.18 -11.57 -10.65
N ALA A 218 24.39 -12.06 -9.43
CA ALA A 218 24.59 -13.48 -9.17
C ALA A 218 23.37 -14.33 -9.52
N LEU A 219 22.15 -13.81 -9.29
CA LEU A 219 20.91 -14.46 -9.72
C LEU A 219 20.88 -14.57 -11.26
N LEU A 220 21.11 -13.47 -11.96
CA LEU A 220 21.04 -13.42 -13.42
C LEU A 220 22.15 -14.23 -14.09
N ALA A 221 23.36 -14.25 -13.53
CA ALA A 221 24.49 -15.02 -14.03
C ALA A 221 24.28 -16.54 -13.94
N ARG A 222 23.33 -17.01 -13.12
CA ARG A 222 22.97 -18.43 -12.99
C ARG A 222 21.86 -18.85 -13.94
N LEU A 223 21.25 -17.90 -14.66
CA LEU A 223 20.25 -18.24 -15.66
C LEU A 223 20.94 -18.95 -16.84
N PRO A 224 20.36 -20.06 -17.33
CA PRO A 224 20.89 -20.71 -18.52
C PRO A 224 20.89 -19.71 -19.68
N ASN A 225 21.97 -19.72 -20.47
CA ASN A 225 22.15 -18.79 -21.57
C ASN A 225 20.99 -18.97 -22.57
N ALA A 226 20.03 -18.04 -22.57
CA ALA A 226 18.84 -18.11 -23.43
C ALA A 226 19.16 -17.76 -24.90
N THR A 227 20.42 -17.43 -25.21
CA THR A 227 20.90 -17.13 -26.56
C THR A 227 21.21 -18.41 -27.33
N GLY A 228 20.18 -19.18 -27.62
CA GLY A 228 20.19 -20.00 -28.82
C GLY A 228 19.33 -19.30 -29.86
N HIS A 229 19.89 -18.40 -30.68
CA HIS A 229 19.65 -18.35 -32.13
C HIS A 229 20.44 -17.21 -32.84
N ALA A 230 21.04 -17.61 -33.98
CA ALA A 230 21.49 -16.84 -35.14
C ALA A 230 22.81 -16.04 -35.05
N GLY A 231 23.94 -16.75 -35.22
CA GLY A 231 25.22 -16.15 -35.57
C GLY A 231 26.32 -17.20 -35.73
N SER A 232 26.65 -17.53 -36.99
CA SER A 232 27.79 -18.37 -37.38
C SER A 232 29.08 -18.05 -36.61
N SER A 233 29.67 -19.04 -35.94
CA SER A 233 31.12 -19.16 -35.75
C SER A 233 31.50 -20.58 -35.26
N THR A 234 32.11 -21.31 -36.20
CA THR A 234 33.09 -22.41 -36.09
C THR A 234 33.43 -23.02 -34.72
N GLY A 235 33.37 -24.36 -34.66
CA GLY A 235 34.40 -25.18 -34.01
C GLY A 235 34.01 -25.93 -32.73
N ASP A 236 33.73 -27.23 -32.92
CA ASP A 236 34.04 -28.36 -32.03
C ASP A 236 33.19 -28.64 -30.77
N GLY A 237 32.70 -29.90 -30.69
CA GLY A 237 32.42 -30.61 -29.43
C GLY A 237 30.98 -31.07 -29.22
N ALA A 238 30.69 -32.33 -29.53
CA ALA A 238 29.38 -32.98 -29.43
C ALA A 238 28.79 -33.04 -28.01
N GLY A 239 27.47 -32.77 -27.92
CA GLY A 239 26.62 -33.08 -26.78
C GLY A 239 25.16 -32.73 -27.08
N ASN A 240 24.34 -33.73 -27.41
CA ASN A 240 22.99 -33.59 -27.95
C ASN A 240 21.98 -33.14 -26.86
N THR A 241 21.57 -31.87 -26.86
CA THR A 241 20.33 -31.41 -26.17
C THR A 241 19.57 -30.44 -27.08
N SER A 242 18.69 -31.00 -27.90
CA SER A 242 17.66 -30.28 -28.64
C SER A 242 16.47 -29.99 -27.72
N ASP A 243 16.37 -28.78 -27.17
CA ASP A 243 15.08 -28.09 -27.02
C ASP A 243 15.30 -26.60 -26.66
N GLY A 244 15.53 -25.80 -27.70
CA GLY A 244 15.69 -24.35 -27.58
C GLY A 244 14.34 -23.65 -27.67
N THR A 245 13.58 -23.61 -26.58
CA THR A 245 12.49 -22.62 -26.42
C THR A 245 13.01 -21.47 -25.57
N GLY A 246 13.18 -20.30 -26.19
CA GLY A 246 13.65 -19.09 -25.53
C GLY A 246 12.80 -18.74 -24.30
N ALA A 247 13.48 -18.48 -23.19
CA ALA A 247 12.85 -18.00 -21.97
C ALA A 247 12.43 -16.54 -22.21
N PHE A 248 11.12 -16.30 -22.32
CA PHE A 248 10.60 -14.95 -22.17
C PHE A 248 10.70 -14.57 -20.69
N ALA A 249 11.46 -13.50 -20.40
CA ALA A 249 11.51 -12.91 -19.08
C ALA A 249 10.45 -11.81 -19.01
N ALA A 250 9.44 -12.01 -18.17
CA ALA A 250 8.60 -10.91 -17.71
C ALA A 250 9.21 -10.39 -16.40
N ALA A 251 9.80 -9.21 -16.46
CA ALA A 251 10.24 -8.47 -15.28
C ALA A 251 9.17 -7.42 -14.97
N TYR A 252 8.53 -7.55 -13.82
CA TYR A 252 7.66 -6.51 -13.28
C TYR A 252 8.44 -5.73 -12.23
N TRP A 253 8.49 -4.42 -12.41
CA TRP A 253 9.00 -3.47 -11.42
C TRP A 253 7.78 -2.92 -10.68
N THR A 254 7.66 -3.24 -9.40
CA THR A 254 6.78 -2.55 -8.45
C THR A 254 7.61 -1.80 -7.42
#